data_AF-A0A497GR30-F1
#
_entry.id   AF-A0A497GR30-F1
#
_cell.length_a   1.000
_cell.length_b   1.000
_cell.length_c   1.000
_cell.angle_alpha   90.00
_cell.angle_beta   90.00
_cell.angle_gamma   90.00
#
_symmetry.space_group_name_H-M   'P 1'
#
loop_
_entity.id
_entity.type
_entity.pdbx_description
1 polymer ?
#
loop_
_entity_poly.entity_id
_entity_poly.type
_entity_poly.pdbx_seq_one_letter_code
_entity_poly.pdbx_strand_id
1 'polypeptide(L)' 'MRIRTGKVSELLSPDEEVLVVEIGDERIIWRINPLELLDKMPYLSEEAERLGLEAKKWARKMEESPPV' A
#
# COMPACT_ATOMS: atom_id res chain seq x y z
N MET A 1 -4.89 21.08 -10.72
CA MET A 1 -3.86 20.05 -11.00
C MET A 1 -2.49 20.67 -10.75
N ARG A 2 -1.65 20.05 -9.92
CA ARG A 2 -0.28 20.52 -9.64
C ARG A 2 0.69 19.40 -10.01
N ILE A 3 1.53 19.64 -11.01
CA ILE A 3 2.54 18.68 -11.48
C ILE A 3 3.89 19.12 -10.90
N ARG A 4 4.63 18.18 -10.30
CA ARG A 4 6.00 18.39 -9.80
C ARG A 4 6.91 17.37 -10.47
N THR A 5 8.10 17.79 -10.85
CA THR A 5 9.15 16.96 -11.44
C THR A 5 10.42 17.12 -10.60
N GLY A 6 11.17 16.03 -10.42
CA GLY A 6 12.35 16.00 -9.56
C GLY A 6 12.95 14.60 -9.52
N LYS A 7 14.08 14.42 -8.84
CA LYS A 7 14.63 13.08 -8.63
C LYS A 7 13.70 12.29 -7.71
N VAL A 8 13.64 10.97 -7.88
CA VAL A 8 12.83 10.09 -7.02
C VAL A 8 13.15 10.32 -5.54
N SER A 9 14.43 10.43 -5.18
CA SER A 9 14.90 10.70 -3.81
C SER A 9 14.49 12.07 -3.24
N GLU A 10 14.09 13.01 -4.09
CA GLU A 10 13.58 14.33 -3.67
C GLU A 10 12.06 14.32 -3.49
N LEU A 11 11.39 13.31 -4.05
CA LEU A 11 9.94 13.19 -4.09
C LEU A 11 9.43 12.11 -3.13
N LEU A 12 10.22 11.07 -2.89
CA LEU A 12 9.87 9.90 -2.09
C LEU A 12 10.98 9.56 -1.10
N SER A 13 10.60 9.16 0.11
CA SER A 13 11.53 8.64 1.10
C SER A 13 11.84 7.16 0.81
N PRO A 14 13.04 6.64 1.15
CA PRO A 14 13.41 5.24 0.90
C PRO A 14 12.51 4.20 1.60
N ASP A 15 11.84 4.61 2.68
CA ASP A 15 10.92 3.83 3.50
C ASP A 15 9.44 4.01 3.10
N GLU A 16 9.12 4.87 2.12
CA GLU A 16 7.75 5.03 1.63
C GLU A 16 7.31 3.82 0.78
N GLU A 17 6.13 3.27 1.08
CA GLU A 17 5.48 2.28 0.23
C GLU A 17 4.88 2.92 -1.03
N VAL A 18 5.12 2.30 -2.18
CA VAL A 18 4.67 2.80 -3.49
C VAL A 18 4.05 1.69 -4.33
N LEU A 19 3.04 2.08 -5.13
CA LEU A 19 2.50 1.25 -6.19
C LEU A 19 3.27 1.56 -7.47
N VAL A 20 3.86 0.54 -8.06
CA VAL A 20 4.50 0.64 -9.37
C VAL A 20 3.61 -0.06 -10.37
N VAL A 21 3.11 0.69 -11.35
CA VAL A 21 2.31 0.16 -12.46
C VAL A 21 3.12 0.29 -13.74
N GLU A 22 3.29 -0.81 -14.45
CA GLU A 22 3.99 -0.86 -15.73
C GLU A 22 2.98 -1.04 -16.86
N ILE A 23 3.01 -0.15 -17.85
CA ILE A 23 2.12 -0.17 -19.02
C ILE A 23 2.98 0.01 -20.26
N GLY A 24 3.30 -1.09 -20.95
CA GLY A 24 4.27 -1.07 -22.04
C GLY A 24 5.64 -0.62 -21.53
N ASP A 25 6.17 0.45 -22.11
CA ASP A 25 7.46 1.03 -21.72
C ASP A 25 7.33 2.15 -20.66
N GLU A 26 6.10 2.44 -20.21
CA GLU A 26 5.85 3.46 -19.20
C GLU A 26 5.77 2.84 -17.80
N ARG A 27 6.38 3.52 -16.83
CA ARG A 27 6.30 3.18 -15.42
C ARG A 27 5.67 4.33 -14.64
N ILE A 28 4.56 4.04 -13.98
CA ILE A 28 3.82 4.97 -13.14
C ILE A 28 4.08 4.60 -11.69
N ILE A 29 4.59 5.55 -10.89
CA ILE A 29 4.88 5.37 -9.47
C ILE A 29 3.91 6.23 -8.68
N TRP A 30 3.04 5.60 -7.89
CA TRP A 30 2.10 6.29 -7.00
C TRP A 30 2.49 6.03 -5.55
N ARG A 31 2.51 7.10 -4.74
CA ARG A 31 2.56 6.95 -3.29
C ARG A 31 1.27 6.30 -2.83
N ILE A 32 1.38 5.19 -2.09
CA ILE A 32 0.20 4.57 -1.50
C ILE A 32 0.02 5.17 -0.11
N ASN A 33 -1.19 5.62 0.17
CA ASN A 33 -1.68 5.74 1.53
C ASN A 33 -2.70 4.60 1.72
N PRO A 34 -2.36 3.53 2.48
CA PRO A 34 -3.26 2.39 2.65
C PRO A 34 -4.65 2.78 3.15
N LEU A 35 -4.75 3.83 3.97
CA LEU A 35 -6.03 4.33 4.47
C LEU A 35 -6.88 4.95 3.35
N GLU A 36 -6.28 5.77 2.48
CA GLU A 36 -6.99 6.35 1.33
C GLU A 36 -7.37 5.28 0.29
N LEU A 37 -6.58 4.20 0.18
CA LEU A 37 -6.88 3.09 -0.71
C LEU A 37 -8.13 2.32 -0.21
N LEU A 38 -8.22 2.08 1.10
CA LEU A 38 -9.38 1.46 1.73
C LEU A 38 -10.64 2.30 1.56
N ASP A 39 -10.55 3.63 1.73
CA ASP A 39 -11.68 4.54 1.54
C ASP A 39 -12.20 4.55 0.09
N LYS A 40 -11.33 4.29 -0.89
CA LYS A 40 -11.67 4.25 -2.32
C LYS A 40 -12.13 2.89 -2.83
N MET A 41 -12.15 1.85 -1.98
CA MET A 41 -12.62 0.52 -2.34
C MET A 41 -13.95 0.17 -1.66
N PRO A 42 -15.09 0.72 -2.15
CA PRO A 42 -16.42 0.41 -1.61
C PRO A 42 -16.90 -1.02 -1.92
N TYR A 43 -16.15 -1.81 -2.72
CA TYR A 43 -16.56 -3.14 -3.19
C TYR A 43 -16.04 -4.31 -2.35
N LEU A 44 -15.29 -4.05 -1.27
CA LEU A 44 -14.73 -5.11 -0.45
C LEU A 44 -15.48 -5.31 0.89
N SER A 45 -16.77 -5.01 1.01
CA SER A 45 -17.41 -5.06 2.34
C SER A 45 -17.28 -6.45 3.01
N GLU A 46 -17.49 -7.55 2.27
CA GLU A 46 -17.30 -8.90 2.82
C GLU A 46 -15.85 -9.40 2.69
N GLU A 47 -15.20 -9.17 1.55
CA GLU A 47 -13.85 -9.67 1.28
C GLU A 47 -12.77 -8.92 2.09
N ALA A 48 -12.90 -7.61 2.30
CA ALA A 48 -12.01 -6.84 3.19
C ALA A 48 -12.30 -7.11 4.66
N GLU A 49 -13.52 -7.45 5.07
CA GLU A 49 -13.77 -7.90 6.44
C GLU A 49 -13.04 -9.23 6.69
N ARG A 50 -13.11 -10.17 5.73
CA ARG A 50 -12.34 -11.42 5.76
C ARG A 50 -10.83 -11.17 5.78
N LEU A 51 -10.30 -10.33 4.88
CA LEU A 51 -8.88 -9.99 4.83
C LEU A 51 -8.43 -9.26 6.09
N GLY A 52 -9.25 -8.37 6.64
CA GLY A 52 -8.97 -7.65 7.89
C GLY A 52 -8.93 -8.59 9.10
N LEU A 53 -9.81 -9.59 9.15
CA LEU A 53 -9.76 -10.64 10.18
C LEU A 53 -8.51 -11.52 10.05
N GLU A 54 -8.14 -11.92 8.84
CA GLU A 54 -6.92 -12.71 8.63
C GLU A 54 -5.65 -11.90 8.94
N ALA A 55 -5.60 -10.62 8.56
CA ALA A 55 -4.49 -9.73 8.90
C ALA A 55 -4.33 -9.57 10.43
N LYS A 56 -5.44 -9.42 11.17
CA LYS A 56 -5.41 -9.37 12.65
C LYS A 56 -4.91 -10.69 13.26
N LYS A 57 -5.31 -11.84 12.70
CA LYS A 57 -4.82 -13.16 13.15
C LYS A 57 -3.31 -13.30 12.91
N TRP A 58 -2.81 -12.83 11.76
CA TRP A 58 -1.37 -12.85 11.48
C TRP A 58 -0.58 -11.92 12.38
N ALA A 59 -1.05 -10.69 12.62
CA ALA A 59 -0.40 -9.77 13.55
C ALA A 59 -0.26 -10.38 14.94
N ARG A 60 -1.34 -10.99 15.47
CA ARG A 60 -1.34 -11.67 16.76
C ARG A 60 -0.37 -12.86 16.81
N LYS A 61 -0.30 -13.65 15.73
CA LYS A 61 0.68 -14.76 15.63
C LYS A 61 2.12 -14.26 15.60
N MET A 62 2.40 -13.12 14.99
CA MET A 62 3.75 -12.52 14.98
C MET A 62 4.14 -11.97 16.36
N GLU A 63 3.18 -11.51 17.16
CA GLU A 63 3.43 -11.14 18.57
C GLU A 63 3.66 -12.37 19.47
N GLU A 64 2.91 -13.45 19.24
CA GLU A 64 3.01 -14.70 20.02
C GLU A 64 4.18 -15.61 19.59
N SER A 65 4.69 -15.44 18.37
CA SER A 65 5.85 -16.15 17.82
C SER A 65 6.57 -15.24 16.83
N PRO A 66 7.40 -14.31 17.33
CA PRO A 66 8.17 -13.43 16.46
C PRO A 66 9.07 -14.28 15.56
N PRO A 67 9.17 -13.96 14.26
CA PRO A 67 10.12 -14.64 13.39
C PRO A 67 11.53 -14.44 13.94
N VAL A 68 12.25 -15.55 14.13
CA VAL A 68 13.66 -15.59 14.57
C VAL A 68 14.55 -14.98 13.49
#